data_AF-A0AAX1SJS3-F1
#
_entry.id   AF-A0AAX1SJS3-F1
#
_cell.length_a   1.000
_cell.length_b   1.000
_cell.length_c   1.000
_cell.angle_alpha   90.00
_cell.angle_beta   90.00
_cell.angle_gamma   90.00
#
_symmetry.space_group_name_H-M   'P 1'
#
loop_
_entity.id
_entity.type
_entity.pdbx_description
1 polymer ?
#
loop_
_entity_poly.entity_id
_entity_poly.type
_entity_poly.pdbx_seq_one_letter_code
_entity_poly.pdbx_strand_id
1 'polypeptide(L)'
;MTILALRIRLHAPWVHSLKEKRVVVKSLLAKLRNKFNVSAAEVDEQDIHQIIVIGLAAVAAHQAQADSIQEEIERFVAQNTEAGILDVEREIY
;
A
#
# COMPACT_ATOMS: atom_id res chain seq x y z
N MET A 1 22.01 6.13 1.03
CA MET A 1 20.80 5.85 1.82
C MET A 1 19.72 6.77 1.31
N THR A 2 18.60 6.21 0.90
CA THR A 2 17.43 6.94 0.39
C THR A 2 16.19 6.39 1.10
N ILE A 3 15.18 7.23 1.28
CA ILE A 3 13.88 6.82 1.80
C ILE A 3 12.90 6.79 0.65
N LEU A 4 12.29 5.63 0.43
CA LEU A 4 11.17 5.46 -0.48
C LEU A 4 9.87 5.72 0.30
N ALA A 5 9.05 6.64 -0.18
CA ALA A 5 7.66 6.79 0.23
C ALA A 5 6.73 6.44 -0.94
N LEU A 6 5.74 5.59 -0.67
CA LEU A 6 4.73 5.17 -1.64
C LEU A 6 3.34 5.48 -1.10
N ARG A 7 2.46 5.95 -1.98
CA ARG A 7 1.03 6.05 -1.70
C ARG A 7 0.26 5.33 -2.78
N ILE A 8 -0.41 4.25 -2.40
CA ILE A 8 -1.15 3.38 -3.31
C ILE A 8 -2.63 3.56 -3.05
N ARG A 9 -3.36 3.96 -4.09
CA ARG A 9 -4.81 4.12 -4.07
C ARG A 9 -5.46 2.91 -4.71
N LEU A 10 -6.36 2.27 -3.99
CA LEU A 10 -7.02 1.03 -4.39
C LEU A 10 -8.54 1.21 -4.40
N HIS A 11 -9.20 0.62 -5.38
CA HIS A 11 -10.65 0.55 -5.48
C HIS A 11 -11.14 -0.86 -5.18
N ALA A 12 -11.98 -0.99 -4.16
CA ALA A 12 -12.56 -2.23 -3.68
C ALA A 12 -14.09 -2.21 -3.80
N PRO A 13 -14.66 -2.44 -5.00
CA PRO A 13 -16.10 -2.26 -5.25
C PRO A 13 -17.01 -3.19 -4.43
N TRP A 14 -16.50 -4.33 -3.98
CA TRP A 14 -17.24 -5.31 -3.16
C TRP A 14 -17.34 -4.94 -1.67
N VAL A 15 -16.62 -3.90 -1.23
CA VAL A 15 -16.72 -3.41 0.14
C VAL A 15 -17.96 -2.54 0.23
N HIS A 16 -18.83 -2.79 1.20
CA HIS A 16 -20.12 -2.11 1.36
C HIS A 16 -20.26 -1.40 2.72
N SER A 17 -19.23 -1.45 3.57
CA SER A 17 -19.23 -0.74 4.85
C SER A 17 -17.82 -0.35 5.31
N LEU A 18 -17.73 0.68 6.15
CA LEU A 18 -16.46 1.08 6.80
C LEU A 18 -15.88 -0.03 7.67
N LYS A 19 -16.73 -0.89 8.23
CA LYS A 19 -16.30 -2.03 9.04
C LYS A 19 -15.60 -3.08 8.17
N GLU A 20 -16.17 -3.42 7.02
CA GLU A 20 -15.55 -4.33 6.05
C GLU A 20 -14.23 -3.76 5.52
N LYS A 21 -14.21 -2.47 5.15
CA LYS A 21 -13.00 -1.78 4.73
C LYS A 21 -11.87 -1.96 5.76
N ARG A 22 -12.14 -1.70 7.04
CA ARG A 22 -11.14 -1.87 8.12
C ARG A 22 -10.58 -3.28 8.20
N VAL A 23 -11.37 -4.31 7.92
CA VAL A 23 -10.91 -5.71 7.90
C VAL A 23 -9.95 -5.93 6.72
N VAL A 24 -10.33 -5.48 5.52
CA VAL A 24 -9.51 -5.60 4.31
C VAL A 24 -8.18 -4.85 4.47
N VAL A 25 -8.24 -3.58 4.90
CA VAL A 25 -7.08 -2.74 5.15
C VAL A 25 -6.15 -3.37 6.18
N LYS A 26 -6.68 -3.81 7.33
CA LYS A 26 -5.87 -4.44 8.38
C LYS A 26 -5.15 -5.70 7.88
N SER A 27 -5.84 -6.53 7.09
CA SER A 27 -5.25 -7.72 6.48
C SER A 27 -4.11 -7.36 5.53
N LEU A 28 -4.33 -6.40 4.64
CA LEU A 28 -3.33 -5.97 3.66
C LEU A 28 -2.11 -5.31 4.33
N LEU A 29 -2.32 -4.43 5.32
CA LEU A 29 -1.23 -3.82 6.09
C LEU A 29 -0.40 -4.86 6.85
N ALA A 30 -1.05 -5.86 7.47
CA ALA A 30 -0.35 -6.94 8.16
C ALA A 30 0.51 -7.77 7.19
N LYS A 31 -0.05 -8.15 6.04
CA LYS A 31 0.67 -8.86 4.98
C LYS A 31 1.90 -8.08 4.49
N LEU A 32 1.75 -6.77 4.24
CA LEU A 32 2.83 -5.90 3.79
C LEU A 32 3.95 -5.79 4.83
N ARG A 33 3.62 -5.51 6.10
CA ARG A 33 4.61 -5.40 7.19
C ARG A 33 5.30 -6.72 7.51
N ASN A 34 4.63 -7.86 7.29
CA ASN A 34 5.21 -9.17 7.52
C ASN A 34 6.15 -9.61 6.40
N LYS A 35 5.83 -9.27 5.14
CA LYS A 35 6.66 -9.65 3.99
C LYS A 35 7.84 -8.70 3.78
N PHE A 36 7.63 -7.41 4.01
CA PHE A 36 8.60 -6.36 3.73
C PHE A 36 8.98 -5.63 5.01
N ASN A 37 10.25 -5.22 5.11
CA ASN A 37 10.72 -4.38 6.21
C ASN A 37 10.33 -2.90 5.98
N VAL A 38 9.03 -2.62 6.02
CA VAL A 38 8.44 -1.32 5.71
C VAL A 38 7.51 -0.83 6.83
N SER A 39 7.43 0.48 6.99
CA SER A 39 6.30 1.09 7.69
C SER A 39 5.14 1.19 6.72
N ALA A 40 3.92 0.83 7.13
CA ALA A 40 2.74 0.89 6.27
C ALA A 40 1.52 1.32 7.08
N ALA A 41 0.67 2.21 6.56
CA ALA A 41 -0.55 2.66 7.22
C ALA A 41 -1.63 3.04 6.20
N GLU A 42 -2.88 3.09 6.64
CA GLU A 42 -3.92 3.79 5.88
C GLU A 42 -3.77 5.30 6.12
N VAL A 43 -3.68 6.09 5.05
CA VAL A 43 -3.29 7.50 5.15
C VAL A 43 -4.34 8.48 4.63
N ASP A 44 -5.37 8.01 3.93
CA ASP A 44 -6.37 8.90 3.33
C ASP A 44 -7.71 8.19 3.04
N GLU A 45 -8.73 8.99 2.72
CA GLU A 45 -10.09 8.58 2.29
C GLU A 45 -10.76 7.56 3.21
N GLN A 46 -10.49 7.63 4.52
CA GLN A 46 -10.97 6.66 5.52
C GLN A 46 -12.51 6.57 5.58
N ASP A 47 -13.22 7.65 5.24
CA ASP A 47 -14.67 7.73 5.23
C ASP A 47 -15.32 7.18 3.93
N ILE A 48 -14.52 6.87 2.91
CA ILE A 48 -14.98 6.22 1.67
C ILE A 48 -14.68 4.74 1.76
N HIS A 49 -15.73 3.91 1.89
CA HIS A 49 -15.57 2.48 2.14
C HIS A 49 -15.04 1.68 0.94
N GLN A 50 -15.29 2.15 -0.29
CA GLN A 50 -14.81 1.50 -1.52
C GLN A 50 -13.40 1.94 -1.95
N ILE A 51 -12.82 2.96 -1.32
CA ILE A 51 -11.45 3.39 -1.61
C ILE A 51 -10.55 3.09 -0.42
N ILE A 52 -9.37 2.55 -0.71
CA ILE A 52 -8.34 2.24 0.27
C ILE A 52 -7.07 2.97 -0.15
N VAL A 53 -6.53 3.82 0.72
CA VAL A 53 -5.29 4.55 0.45
C VAL A 53 -4.23 4.13 1.45
N ILE A 54 -3.23 3.40 0.96
CA ILE A 54 -2.14 2.87 1.78
C ILE A 54 -0.88 3.69 1.52
N GLY A 55 -0.32 4.24 2.59
CA GLY A 55 1.01 4.82 2.60
C GLY A 55 2.03 3.79 3.07
N LEU A 56 3.18 3.71 2.41
CA LEU A 56 4.33 2.90 2.81
C LEU A 56 5.61 3.73 2.83
N ALA A 57 6.53 3.40 3.75
CA ALA A 57 7.87 3.96 3.78
C ALA A 57 8.92 2.87 3.99
N ALA A 58 10.02 2.94 3.23
CA ALA A 58 11.12 1.99 3.28
C ALA A 58 12.47 2.72 3.20
N VAL A 59 13.48 2.24 3.94
CA VAL A 59 14.85 2.71 3.81
C VAL A 59 15.60 1.79 2.85
N ALA A 60 16.26 2.37 1.85
CA ALA A 60 17.08 1.67 0.88
C ALA A 60 18.52 2.21 0.88
N ALA A 61 19.48 1.36 0.52
CA ALA A 61 20.88 1.73 0.40
C ALA A 61 21.11 2.70 -0.77
N HIS A 62 20.44 2.45 -1.90
CA HIS A 62 20.53 3.19 -3.16
C HIS A 62 19.21 3.15 -3.95
N GLN A 63 19.08 4.03 -4.95
CA GLN A 63 17.85 4.18 -5.75
C GLN A 63 17.39 2.88 -6.41
N ALA A 64 18.30 2.09 -7.00
CA ALA A 64 17.92 0.82 -7.63
C ALA A 64 17.30 -0.20 -6.64
N GLN A 65 17.66 -0.15 -5.36
CA GLN A 65 17.02 -0.99 -4.34
C GLN A 65 15.61 -0.45 -4.03
N ALA A 66 15.44 0.87 -3.98
CA ALA A 66 14.13 1.49 -3.81
C ALA A 66 13.19 1.14 -4.98
N ASP A 67 13.68 1.18 -6.22
CA ASP A 67 12.92 0.77 -7.41
C ASP A 67 12.46 -0.70 -7.30
N SER A 68 13.39 -1.60 -6.96
CA SER A 68 13.08 -3.02 -6.78
C SER A 68 12.06 -3.27 -5.67
N ILE A 69 12.15 -2.55 -4.54
CA ILE A 69 11.19 -2.65 -3.43
C ILE A 69 9.80 -2.19 -3.89
N GLN A 70 9.72 -1.07 -4.62
CA GLN A 70 8.46 -0.56 -5.15
C GLN A 70 7.78 -1.58 -6.08
N GLU A 71 8.50 -2.10 -7.08
CA GLU A 71 7.96 -3.08 -8.02
C GLU A 71 7.45 -4.34 -7.31
N GLU A 72 8.16 -4.80 -6.28
CA GLU A 72 7.74 -5.97 -5.52
C GLU A 72 6.49 -5.69 -4.67
N ILE A 73 6.38 -4.49 -4.08
CA ILE A 73 5.20 -4.07 -3.32
C ILE A 73 3.98 -3.98 -4.23
N GLU A 74 4.08 -3.29 -5.38
CA GLU A 74 2.97 -3.17 -6.33
C GLU A 74 2.47 -4.54 -6.81
N ARG A 75 3.40 -5.42 -7.18
CA ARG A 75 3.09 -6.80 -7.57
C ARG A 75 2.45 -7.57 -6.43
N PHE A 76 2.96 -7.41 -5.20
CA PHE A 76 2.42 -8.09 -4.04
C PHE A 76 0.99 -7.65 -3.73
N VAL A 77 0.72 -6.34 -3.78
CA VAL A 77 -0.63 -5.79 -3.60
C VAL A 77 -1.57 -6.36 -4.66
N ALA A 78 -1.22 -6.29 -5.94
CA ALA A 78 -2.03 -6.83 -7.02
C ALA A 78 -2.33 -8.34 -6.88
N GLN A 79 -1.46 -9.12 -6.25
CA GLN A 79 -1.66 -10.56 -6.01
C GLN A 79 -2.42 -10.89 -4.72
N ASN A 80 -2.51 -9.96 -3.76
CA ASN A 80 -3.02 -10.23 -2.41
C ASN A 80 -4.32 -9.51 -2.06
N THR A 81 -4.84 -8.71 -2.98
CA THR A 81 -6.16 -8.09 -2.89
C THR A 81 -6.88 -8.19 -4.24
N GLU A 82 -8.20 -8.28 -4.21
CA GLU A 82 -9.06 -8.13 -5.39
C GLU A 82 -9.20 -6.66 -5.82
N ALA A 83 -8.56 -5.74 -5.08
CA ALA A 83 -8.75 -4.30 -5.26
C ALA A 83 -7.95 -3.84 -6.47
N GLY A 84 -8.61 -3.10 -7.36
CA GLY A 84 -7.94 -2.49 -8.50
C GLY A 84 -7.03 -1.36 -8.04
N ILE A 85 -5.80 -1.31 -8.53
CA ILE A 85 -4.91 -0.15 -8.34
C ILE A 85 -5.44 0.99 -9.20
N LEU A 86 -5.80 2.10 -8.57
CA LEU A 86 -6.21 3.33 -9.26
C LEU A 86 -5.01 4.23 -9.54
N ASP A 87 -4.10 4.34 -8.58
CA ASP A 87 -3.00 5.28 -8.63
C ASP A 87 -1.87 4.87 -7.69
N VAL A 88 -0.64 5.23 -8.07
CA VAL A 88 0.57 5.00 -7.28
C VAL A 88 1.44 6.25 -7.36
N GLU A 89 1.54 6.95 -6.24
CA GLU A 89 2.43 8.09 -6.08
C GLU A 89 3.72 7.62 -5.39
N ARG A 90 4.86 8.11 -5.89
CA ARG A 90 6.19 7.77 -5.40
C ARG A 90 6.99 9.03 -5.10
N GLU A 91 7.61 9.05 -3.93
CA GLU A 91 8.58 10.06 -3.54
C GLU A 91 9.86 9.40 -3.02
N ILE A 92 11.01 9.97 -3.36
CA ILE A 92 12.33 9.55 -2.85
C ILE A 92 12.95 10.73 -2.11
N TYR A 93 13.45 10.47 -0.91
CA TYR A 93 14.17 11.41 -0.06
C TYR A 93 15.61 10.97 0.20
#